data_AF-A0A9W6TTS9-F1
#
_entry.id   AF-A0A9W6TTS9-F1
#
_cell.length_a   1.000
_cell.length_b   1.000
_cell.length_c   1.000
_cell.angle_alpha   90.00
_cell.angle_beta   90.00
_cell.angle_gamma   90.00
#
_symmetry.space_group_name_H-M   'P 1'
#
loop_
_entity.id
_entity.type
_entity.pdbx_description
1 polymer ?
#
loop_
_entity_poly.entity_id
_entity_poly.type
_entity_poly.pdbx_seq_one_letter_code
_entity_poly.pdbx_strand_id
1 'polypeptide(L)'
;MDGTADVLLVNRRAKNPLNKLAGIRVVIELKKKVDSSHFAQALGQLASCSLKAPLHCYPVSLLTDLNDHWHFSWFTEERIVAQVTLNYPKNAIDFIVATVSEREGSIPFRVPFIAPPLKKLKVDDFLPMPSDGADEMMERYELMADELEPEFLTERRMEYAQHLVQSMPMTKTKKEDLTIEEVYSSDPSYCRWLSHQNRFTDLENDPIAQFLHTKFGNDDGSFMMTWDKYKNRTIKQIQTIDPNYLDWLSKNDFVKTKHPKLKAEVDVLLS
;
A
#
# COMPACT_ATOMS: atom_id res chain seq x y z
N MET A 1 8.33 13.40 4.98
CA MET A 1 9.46 12.50 4.62
C MET A 1 9.22 12.07 3.20
N ASP A 2 10.05 12.55 2.27
CA ASP A 2 9.94 12.17 0.87
C ASP A 2 10.62 10.80 0.73
N GLY A 3 9.83 9.72 0.85
CA GLY A 3 10.30 8.33 0.97
C GLY A 3 10.85 7.72 -0.32
N THR A 4 11.77 8.41 -1.00
CA THR A 4 12.44 7.92 -2.21
C THR A 4 13.79 7.35 -1.81
N ALA A 5 14.13 6.15 -2.31
CA ALA A 5 15.47 5.60 -2.19
C ALA A 5 16.32 6.05 -3.38
N ASP A 6 17.61 6.31 -3.15
CA ASP A 6 18.50 6.80 -4.19
C ASP A 6 18.86 5.69 -5.20
N VAL A 7 19.14 4.47 -4.71
CA VAL A 7 19.54 3.35 -5.57
C VAL A 7 18.88 2.05 -5.11
N LEU A 8 18.49 1.22 -6.09
CA LEU A 8 17.97 -0.14 -5.87
C LEU A 8 18.85 -1.16 -6.59
N LEU A 9 19.25 -2.22 -5.89
CA LEU A 9 19.85 -3.41 -6.50
C LEU A 9 18.78 -4.48 -6.69
N VAL A 10 18.49 -4.79 -7.96
CA VAL A 10 17.39 -5.67 -8.37
C VAL A 10 17.92 -6.80 -9.24
N ASN A 11 17.45 -8.03 -8.99
CA ASN A 11 17.72 -9.16 -9.87
C ASN A 11 17.05 -8.95 -11.23
N ARG A 12 17.88 -8.78 -12.28
CA ARG A 12 17.41 -8.52 -13.64
C ARG A 12 16.42 -9.57 -14.17
N ARG A 13 16.56 -10.83 -13.76
CA ARG A 13 15.70 -11.94 -14.22
C ARG A 13 14.31 -11.92 -13.58
N ALA A 14 14.18 -11.25 -12.43
CA ALA A 14 12.92 -11.08 -11.72
C ALA A 14 12.19 -9.78 -12.08
N LYS A 15 12.68 -9.02 -13.08
CA LYS A 15 12.02 -7.80 -13.54
C LYS A 15 10.58 -8.08 -13.96
N ASN A 16 9.65 -7.50 -13.25
CA ASN A 16 8.24 -7.49 -13.59
C ASN A 16 7.86 -6.06 -14.02
N PRO A 17 7.33 -5.84 -15.24
CA PRO A 17 6.94 -4.50 -15.68
C PRO A 17 5.85 -3.86 -14.81
N LEU A 18 5.05 -4.67 -14.10
CA LEU A 18 3.99 -4.22 -13.18
C LEU A 18 4.49 -4.00 -11.75
N ASN A 19 5.59 -4.65 -11.33
CA ASN A 19 6.17 -4.48 -10.01
C ASN A 19 7.68 -4.19 -10.11
N LYS A 20 8.04 -2.91 -9.95
CA LYS A 20 9.43 -2.42 -10.02
C LYS A 20 10.33 -2.96 -8.90
N LEU A 21 9.75 -3.48 -7.81
CA LEU A 21 10.48 -4.13 -6.71
C LEU A 21 10.63 -5.63 -6.90
N ALA A 22 10.12 -6.19 -7.99
CA ALA A 22 10.28 -7.61 -8.24
C ALA A 22 11.77 -7.98 -8.37
N GLY A 23 12.24 -8.83 -7.45
CA GLY A 23 13.64 -9.20 -7.35
C GLY A 23 14.53 -8.21 -6.61
N ILE A 24 13.98 -7.25 -5.87
CA ILE A 24 14.78 -6.36 -5.01
C ILE A 24 15.68 -7.19 -4.07
N ARG A 25 16.91 -6.71 -3.89
CA ARG A 25 17.91 -7.31 -3.00
C ARG A 25 18.45 -6.29 -2.01
N VAL A 26 18.74 -5.08 -2.48
CA VAL A 26 19.26 -4.00 -1.63
C VAL A 26 18.56 -2.68 -1.96
N VAL A 27 18.12 -1.96 -0.93
CA VAL A 27 17.72 -0.56 -1.01
C VAL A 27 18.84 0.30 -0.45
N ILE A 28 19.26 1.33 -1.19
CA ILE A 28 20.42 2.15 -0.84
C ILE A 28 20.00 3.61 -0.71
N GLU A 29 20.34 4.18 0.44
CA GLU A 29 20.28 5.61 0.72
C GLU A 29 21.71 6.18 0.72
N LEU A 30 21.94 7.19 -0.12
CA LEU A 30 23.23 7.84 -0.29
C LEU A 30 23.22 9.19 0.39
N LYS A 31 24.24 9.46 1.21
CA LYS A 31 24.42 10.76 1.86
C LYS A 31 25.81 11.31 1.56
N LYS A 32 25.97 12.63 1.54
CA LYS A 32 27.32 13.23 1.48
C LYS A 32 28.14 12.92 2.72
N LYS A 33 27.45 12.81 3.86
CA LYS A 33 27.97 12.38 5.16
C LYS A 33 26.80 11.77 5.93
N VAL A 34 27.04 10.64 6.59
CA VAL A 34 25.99 10.01 7.40
C VAL A 34 25.88 10.69 8.76
N ASP A 35 24.65 10.86 9.24
CA ASP A 35 24.31 11.41 10.55
C ASP A 35 23.15 10.60 11.16
N SER A 36 22.88 10.83 12.44
CA SER A 36 21.88 10.09 13.21
C SER A 36 20.44 10.26 12.69
N SER A 37 20.13 11.38 12.04
CA SER A 37 18.79 11.64 11.52
C SER A 37 18.47 10.77 10.29
N HIS A 38 19.49 10.31 9.56
CA HIS A 38 19.34 9.49 8.36
C HIS A 38 18.91 8.04 8.63
N PHE A 39 19.14 7.52 9.83
CA PHE A 39 18.85 6.12 10.16
C PHE A 39 17.34 5.82 10.11
N ALA A 40 16.51 6.73 10.61
CA ALA A 40 15.05 6.58 10.58
C ALA A 40 14.53 6.51 9.13
N GLN A 41 15.11 7.30 8.22
CA GLN A 41 14.77 7.27 6.80
C GLN A 41 15.15 5.92 6.16
N ALA A 42 16.38 5.46 6.37
CA ALA A 42 16.87 4.19 5.82
C ALA A 42 16.10 2.97 6.35
N LEU A 43 15.65 3.02 7.61
CA LEU A 43 14.80 2.00 8.21
C LEU A 43 13.38 2.02 7.66
N GLY A 44 12.79 3.21 7.49
CA GLY A 44 11.48 3.37 6.86
C GLY A 44 11.47 2.85 5.41
N GLN A 45 12.55 3.06 4.67
CA GLN A 45 12.74 2.51 3.32
C GLN A 45 12.88 0.98 3.35
N LEU A 46 13.60 0.41 4.33
CA LEU A 46 13.67 -1.05 4.52
C LEU A 46 12.29 -1.65 4.75
N ALA A 47 11.52 -1.11 5.70
CA ALA A 47 10.19 -1.58 6.03
C ALA A 47 9.25 -1.48 4.81
N SER A 48 9.28 -0.35 4.11
CA SER A 48 8.46 -0.13 2.90
C SER A 48 8.84 -1.08 1.78
N CYS A 49 10.13 -1.28 1.52
CA CYS A 49 10.59 -2.24 0.51
C CYS A 49 10.24 -3.66 0.90
N SER A 50 10.37 -4.01 2.18
CA SER A 50 10.03 -5.33 2.68
C SER A 50 8.55 -5.63 2.47
N LEU A 51 7.63 -4.75 2.90
CA LEU A 51 6.18 -4.91 2.69
C LEU A 51 5.77 -5.05 1.22
N LYS A 52 6.47 -4.37 0.31
CA LYS A 52 6.05 -4.25 -1.10
C LYS A 52 6.76 -5.18 -2.06
N ALA A 53 7.87 -5.77 -1.65
CA ALA A 53 8.56 -6.77 -2.46
C ALA A 53 7.66 -7.99 -2.66
N PRO A 54 7.73 -8.72 -3.79
CA PRO A 54 6.99 -9.97 -3.94
C PRO A 54 7.38 -11.05 -2.92
N LEU A 55 6.62 -12.14 -2.88
CA LEU A 55 6.97 -13.32 -2.09
C LEU A 55 8.42 -13.77 -2.42
N HIS A 56 9.14 -14.21 -1.40
CA HIS A 56 10.55 -14.61 -1.48
C HIS A 56 11.56 -13.52 -1.88
N CYS A 57 11.20 -12.24 -1.75
CA CYS A 57 12.14 -11.13 -1.89
C CYS A 57 12.45 -10.50 -0.52
N TYR A 58 13.71 -10.64 -0.09
CA TYR A 58 14.18 -10.28 1.26
C TYR A 58 15.20 -9.14 1.16
N PRO A 59 14.75 -7.88 1.16
CA PRO A 59 15.63 -6.73 0.97
C PRO A 59 16.50 -6.46 2.20
N VAL A 60 17.70 -5.97 1.95
CA VAL A 60 18.59 -5.34 2.93
C VAL A 60 18.62 -3.84 2.65
N SER A 61 18.70 -3.01 3.69
CA SER A 61 18.92 -1.57 3.56
C SER A 61 20.39 -1.24 3.78
N LEU A 62 20.89 -0.31 2.97
CA LEU A 62 22.24 0.24 3.05
C LEU A 62 22.16 1.76 3.12
N LEU A 63 22.61 2.34 4.23
CA LEU A 63 22.86 3.77 4.37
C LEU A 63 24.37 4.02 4.28
N THR A 64 24.80 4.83 3.32
CA THR A 64 26.24 5.04 3.10
C THR A 64 26.57 6.41 2.53
N ASP A 65 27.79 6.87 2.81
CA ASP A 65 28.43 8.00 2.13
C ASP A 65 29.46 7.56 1.07
N LEU A 66 29.52 6.25 0.80
CA LEU A 66 30.48 5.60 -0.09
C LEU A 66 31.95 5.73 0.34
N ASN A 67 32.21 6.28 1.53
CA ASN A 67 33.55 6.44 2.09
C ASN A 67 33.74 5.43 3.24
N ASP A 68 33.68 5.90 4.47
CA ASP A 68 33.96 5.15 5.69
C ASP A 68 32.69 4.79 6.47
N HIS A 69 31.50 5.11 5.95
CA HIS A 69 30.24 4.72 6.59
C HIS A 69 29.40 3.80 5.71
N TRP A 70 29.27 2.53 6.11
CA TRP A 70 28.43 1.53 5.44
C TRP A 70 27.54 0.84 6.46
N HIS A 71 26.33 1.37 6.66
CA HIS A 71 25.39 0.85 7.63
C HIS A 71 24.34 -0.03 6.95
N PHE A 72 24.38 -1.33 7.25
CA PHE A 72 23.43 -2.31 6.76
C PHE A 72 22.36 -2.60 7.81
N SER A 73 21.11 -2.78 7.37
CA SER A 73 19.99 -3.19 8.21
C SER A 73 19.12 -4.23 7.50
N TRP A 74 18.64 -5.25 8.23
CA TRP A 74 17.70 -6.26 7.71
C TRP A 74 16.83 -6.85 8.83
N PHE A 75 15.71 -7.48 8.47
CA PHE A 75 14.89 -8.22 9.43
C PHE A 75 15.41 -9.65 9.59
N THR A 76 15.41 -10.14 10.82
CA THR A 76 15.88 -11.47 11.21
C THR A 76 14.73 -12.43 11.51
N GLU A 77 15.02 -13.71 11.68
CA GLU A 77 14.02 -14.72 12.06
C GLU A 77 13.40 -14.44 13.43
N GLU A 78 14.16 -13.78 14.31
CA GLU A 78 13.69 -13.30 15.61
C GLU A 78 12.74 -12.10 15.50
N ARG A 79 12.35 -11.69 14.28
CA ARG A 79 11.43 -10.59 13.98
C ARG A 79 11.93 -9.22 14.48
N ILE A 80 13.24 -9.10 14.66
CA ILE A 80 13.92 -7.85 15.01
C ILE A 80 14.77 -7.35 13.86
N VAL A 81 15.11 -6.07 13.91
CA VAL A 81 16.05 -5.45 12.97
C VAL A 81 17.48 -5.74 13.43
N ALA A 82 18.24 -6.48 12.63
CA ALA A 82 19.67 -6.60 12.79
C ALA A 82 20.39 -5.52 11.98
N GLN A 83 21.54 -5.08 12.50
CA GLN A 83 22.31 -4.00 11.92
C GLN A 83 23.81 -4.29 11.98
N VAL A 84 24.56 -3.83 10.99
CA VAL A 84 26.03 -3.82 11.04
C VAL A 84 26.55 -2.55 10.37
N THR A 85 27.50 -1.88 11.02
CA THR A 85 28.23 -0.77 10.41
C THR A 85 29.63 -1.25 10.05
N LEU A 86 30.01 -1.07 8.79
CA LEU A 86 31.32 -1.42 8.26
C LEU A 86 32.03 -0.14 7.83
N ASN A 87 33.31 -0.02 8.19
CA ASN A 87 34.11 1.16 7.86
C ASN A 87 35.10 0.89 6.72
N TYR A 88 35.16 -0.36 6.26
CA TYR A 88 36.06 -0.79 5.19
C TYR A 88 35.26 -1.15 3.94
N PRO A 89 35.41 -0.39 2.83
CA PRO A 89 34.62 -0.58 1.61
C PRO A 89 34.64 -2.02 1.07
N LYS A 90 35.78 -2.72 1.19
CA LYS A 90 35.87 -4.13 0.74
C LYS A 90 34.88 -5.02 1.49
N ASN A 91 34.79 -4.88 2.81
CA ASN A 91 33.85 -5.67 3.61
C ASN A 91 32.41 -5.32 3.24
N ALA A 92 32.12 -4.04 3.00
CA ALA A 92 30.79 -3.62 2.57
C ALA A 92 30.41 -4.19 1.19
N ILE A 93 31.35 -4.18 0.24
CA ILE A 93 31.16 -4.79 -1.09
C ILE A 93 30.96 -6.30 -0.96
N ASP A 94 31.78 -7.00 -0.16
CA ASP A 94 31.63 -8.43 0.11
C ASP A 94 30.25 -8.75 0.72
N PHE A 95 29.75 -7.88 1.61
CA PHE A 95 28.39 -7.99 2.16
C PHE A 95 27.31 -7.85 1.07
N ILE A 96 27.44 -6.86 0.19
CA ILE A 96 26.53 -6.67 -0.94
C ILE A 96 26.55 -7.90 -1.85
N VAL A 97 27.74 -8.40 -2.20
CA VAL A 97 27.92 -9.59 -3.05
C VAL A 97 27.25 -10.80 -2.45
N ALA A 98 27.44 -11.05 -1.16
CA ALA A 98 26.78 -12.16 -0.46
C ALA A 98 25.25 -12.00 -0.47
N THR A 99 24.76 -10.80 -0.20
CA THR A 99 23.33 -10.47 -0.17
C THR A 99 22.65 -10.66 -1.54
N VAL A 100 23.31 -10.25 -2.63
CA VAL A 100 22.72 -10.35 -3.99
C VAL A 100 22.84 -11.74 -4.61
N SER A 101 23.85 -12.52 -4.19
CA SER A 101 24.10 -13.88 -4.70
C SER A 101 23.14 -14.92 -4.12
N GLU A 102 22.45 -14.57 -3.04
CA GLU A 102 21.45 -15.41 -2.39
C GLU A 102 20.26 -15.70 -3.32
N ARG A 103 20.03 -17.00 -3.55
CA ARG A 103 19.06 -17.50 -4.53
C ARG A 103 17.65 -17.64 -3.94
N GLU A 104 17.55 -18.02 -2.68
CA GLU A 104 16.30 -18.25 -1.94
C GLU A 104 16.48 -17.70 -0.52
N GLY A 105 15.56 -16.86 -0.05
CA GLY A 105 15.73 -16.21 1.27
C GLY A 105 15.60 -17.12 2.48
N SER A 106 15.27 -18.40 2.26
CA SER A 106 15.35 -19.44 3.27
C SER A 106 16.78 -19.89 3.58
N ILE A 107 17.74 -19.60 2.68
CA ILE A 107 19.14 -20.05 2.79
C ILE A 107 19.98 -18.97 3.47
N PRO A 108 20.59 -19.23 4.64
CA PRO A 108 21.49 -18.28 5.27
C PRO A 108 22.66 -17.90 4.35
N PHE A 109 22.95 -16.61 4.23
CA PHE A 109 24.13 -16.13 3.54
C PHE A 109 25.29 -15.95 4.54
N ARG A 110 26.52 -16.04 4.05
CA ARG A 110 27.72 -15.88 4.86
C ARG A 110 28.57 -14.75 4.30
N VAL A 111 29.16 -13.98 5.21
CA VAL A 111 30.20 -13.01 4.87
C VAL A 111 31.48 -13.37 5.64
N PRO A 112 32.68 -13.16 5.07
CA PRO A 112 33.93 -13.67 5.66
C PRO A 112 34.26 -13.15 7.07
N PHE A 113 33.66 -12.04 7.46
CA PHE A 113 33.99 -11.28 8.67
C PHE A 113 32.84 -11.26 9.71
N ILE A 114 31.74 -11.97 9.46
CA ILE A 114 30.66 -12.18 10.45
C ILE A 114 30.51 -13.68 10.63
N ALA A 115 30.82 -14.17 11.83
CA ALA A 115 30.94 -15.60 12.10
C ALA A 115 29.62 -16.39 11.99
N PRO A 116 28.48 -15.95 12.58
CA PRO A 116 27.23 -16.67 12.37
C PRO A 116 26.69 -16.43 10.94
N PRO A 117 26.14 -17.48 10.29
CA PRO A 117 25.36 -17.31 9.07
C PRO A 117 24.20 -16.33 9.30
N LEU A 118 23.97 -15.46 8.33
CA LEU A 118 22.93 -14.43 8.39
C LEU A 118 21.70 -14.90 7.64
N LYS A 119 20.53 -14.79 8.25
CA LYS A 119 19.25 -15.09 7.62
C LYS A 119 18.37 -13.86 7.63
N LYS A 120 17.60 -13.70 6.55
CA LYS A 120 16.71 -12.55 6.36
C LYS A 120 15.28 -13.01 6.40
N LEU A 121 14.45 -12.13 6.95
CA LEU A 121 13.02 -12.25 6.97
C LEU A 121 12.40 -11.08 6.20
N LYS A 122 11.19 -11.26 5.69
CA LYS A 122 10.36 -10.18 5.17
C LYS A 122 9.33 -9.84 6.23
N VAL A 123 8.93 -8.57 6.30
CA VAL A 123 7.89 -8.10 7.22
C VAL A 123 6.60 -8.94 7.08
N ASP A 124 6.20 -9.24 5.85
CA ASP A 124 5.03 -10.08 5.58
C ASP A 124 5.13 -11.52 6.12
N ASP A 125 6.33 -12.06 6.36
CA ASP A 125 6.47 -13.45 6.83
C ASP A 125 6.09 -13.61 8.32
N PHE A 126 5.96 -12.51 9.05
CA PHE A 126 5.61 -12.53 10.47
C PHE A 126 4.52 -11.55 10.87
N LEU A 127 4.06 -10.70 9.97
CA LEU A 127 2.79 -10.01 10.13
C LEU A 127 1.64 -10.99 9.82
N PRO A 128 0.54 -10.96 10.59
CA PRO A 128 -0.64 -11.76 10.28
C PRO A 128 -1.12 -11.42 8.86
N MET A 129 -1.34 -12.45 8.04
CA MET A 129 -1.97 -12.26 6.73
C MET A 129 -3.39 -11.70 6.95
N PRO A 130 -3.78 -10.60 6.29
CA PRO A 130 -5.14 -10.10 6.40
C PRO A 130 -6.10 -11.08 5.74
N SER A 131 -7.23 -11.38 6.40
CA SER A 131 -8.29 -12.18 5.81
C SER A 131 -9.01 -11.40 4.72
N ASP A 132 -9.41 -12.08 3.64
CA ASP A 132 -10.37 -11.52 2.69
C ASP A 132 -11.62 -11.04 3.46
N GLY A 133 -11.96 -9.75 3.33
CA GLY A 133 -13.04 -9.09 4.09
C GLY A 133 -12.58 -8.19 5.24
N ALA A 134 -11.29 -7.85 5.33
CA ALA A 134 -10.74 -6.97 6.36
C ALA A 134 -11.47 -5.61 6.47
N ASP A 135 -11.84 -4.98 5.35
CA ASP A 135 -12.59 -3.71 5.30
C ASP A 135 -13.94 -3.83 6.02
N GLU A 136 -14.73 -4.87 5.69
CA GLU A 136 -16.05 -5.09 6.27
C GLU A 136 -15.99 -5.51 7.74
N MET A 137 -14.94 -6.26 8.12
CA MET A 137 -14.72 -6.65 9.51
C MET A 137 -14.29 -5.48 10.38
N MET A 138 -13.42 -4.60 9.87
CA MET A 138 -13.00 -3.41 10.62
C MET A 138 -14.16 -2.42 10.80
N GLU A 139 -15.00 -2.24 9.77
CA GLU A 139 -16.20 -1.40 9.88
C GLU A 139 -17.14 -1.89 10.99
N ARG A 140 -17.29 -3.22 11.17
CA ARG A 140 -18.05 -3.80 12.29
C ARG A 140 -17.40 -3.57 13.65
N TYR A 141 -16.07 -3.67 13.75
CA TYR A 141 -15.37 -3.41 15.00
C TYR A 141 -15.45 -1.94 15.44
N GLU A 142 -15.39 -1.01 14.49
CA GLU A 142 -15.59 0.43 14.78
C GLU A 142 -17.02 0.74 15.23
N LEU A 143 -18.01 0.07 14.65
CA LEU A 143 -19.41 0.20 15.05
C LEU A 143 -19.69 -0.32 16.47
N MET A 144 -18.84 -1.21 17.00
CA MET A 144 -18.93 -1.78 18.35
C MET A 144 -17.82 -1.26 19.27
N ALA A 145 -17.17 -0.14 18.94
CA ALA A 145 -15.98 0.34 19.63
C ALA A 145 -16.22 0.67 21.12
N ASP A 146 -17.47 0.91 21.52
CA ASP A 146 -17.93 1.14 22.89
C ASP A 146 -18.18 -0.15 23.68
N GLU A 147 -18.39 -1.28 23.00
CA GLU A 147 -18.60 -2.60 23.62
C GLU A 147 -17.34 -3.48 23.63
N LEU A 148 -16.30 -3.08 22.88
CA LEU A 148 -15.07 -3.86 22.71
C LEU A 148 -13.94 -3.38 23.63
N GLU A 149 -13.10 -4.33 24.04
CA GLU A 149 -11.91 -4.02 24.82
C GLU A 149 -10.93 -3.15 24.01
N PRO A 150 -10.35 -2.08 24.59
CA PRO A 150 -9.49 -1.14 23.87
C PRO A 150 -8.27 -1.80 23.22
N GLU A 151 -7.67 -2.79 23.90
CA GLU A 151 -6.50 -3.51 23.43
C GLU A 151 -6.82 -4.39 22.21
N PHE A 152 -7.98 -5.07 22.23
CA PHE A 152 -8.49 -5.86 21.11
C PHE A 152 -8.76 -4.97 19.88
N LEU A 153 -9.46 -3.85 20.07
CA LEU A 153 -9.78 -2.93 18.99
C LEU A 153 -8.52 -2.32 18.35
N THR A 154 -7.51 -2.00 19.17
CA THR A 154 -6.22 -1.47 18.71
C THR A 154 -5.48 -2.48 17.85
N GLU A 155 -5.49 -3.76 18.24
CA GLU A 155 -4.89 -4.85 17.47
C GLU A 155 -5.57 -5.02 16.10
N ARG A 156 -6.92 -5.01 16.05
CA ARG A 156 -7.68 -5.10 14.78
C ARG A 156 -7.43 -3.91 13.86
N ARG A 157 -7.32 -2.69 14.41
CA ARG A 157 -6.94 -1.49 13.65
C ARG A 157 -5.54 -1.60 13.06
N MET A 158 -4.57 -2.16 13.79
CA MET A 158 -3.22 -2.38 13.29
C MET A 158 -3.20 -3.40 12.13
N GLU A 159 -3.94 -4.51 12.25
CA GLU A 159 -4.07 -5.49 11.16
C GLU A 159 -4.73 -4.90 9.91
N TYR A 160 -5.76 -4.07 10.09
CA TYR A 160 -6.40 -3.39 8.97
C TYR A 160 -5.50 -2.35 8.29
N ALA A 161 -4.75 -1.57 9.07
CA ALA A 161 -3.74 -0.66 8.53
C ALA A 161 -2.68 -1.41 7.71
N GLN A 162 -2.31 -2.64 8.11
CA GLN A 162 -1.42 -3.51 7.32
C GLN A 162 -2.07 -3.91 5.99
N HIS A 163 -3.34 -4.33 6.01
CA HIS A 163 -4.09 -4.65 4.78
C HIS A 163 -4.10 -3.48 3.79
N LEU A 164 -4.36 -2.27 4.27
CA LEU A 164 -4.34 -1.05 3.45
C LEU A 164 -2.97 -0.78 2.84
N VAL A 165 -1.89 -0.88 3.62
CA VAL A 165 -0.53 -0.61 3.13
C VAL A 165 -0.09 -1.64 2.07
N GLN A 166 -0.52 -2.89 2.19
CA GLN A 166 -0.22 -3.96 1.22
C GLN A 166 -1.06 -3.85 -0.05
N SER A 167 -2.32 -3.40 0.04
CA SER A 167 -3.21 -3.23 -1.12
C SER A 167 -2.97 -1.93 -1.89
N MET A 168 -2.22 -0.98 -1.33
CA MET A 168 -1.86 0.27 -1.99
C MET A 168 -0.96 0.05 -3.24
N PRO A 169 -1.37 0.52 -4.44
CA PRO A 169 -0.56 0.41 -5.64
C PRO A 169 0.76 1.20 -5.56
N MET A 170 1.83 0.60 -6.09
CA MET A 170 3.23 1.03 -5.92
C MET A 170 3.75 2.06 -6.93
N THR A 171 2.88 2.92 -7.44
CA THR A 171 3.28 4.08 -8.22
C THR A 171 2.98 5.33 -7.42
N LYS A 172 3.97 6.22 -7.24
CA LYS A 172 3.70 7.61 -7.61
C LYS A 172 3.22 7.53 -9.07
N THR A 173 1.91 7.36 -9.30
CA THR A 173 1.33 8.11 -10.41
C THR A 173 1.80 9.53 -10.16
N LYS A 174 2.22 10.23 -11.20
CA LYS A 174 2.45 11.68 -11.18
C LYS A 174 1.19 12.43 -10.69
N LYS A 175 0.69 12.18 -9.48
CA LYS A 175 -0.44 12.87 -8.85
C LYS A 175 0.02 14.19 -8.24
N GLU A 176 1.30 14.54 -8.39
CA GLU A 176 1.79 15.89 -8.10
C GLU A 176 1.50 16.86 -9.27
N ASP A 177 1.09 16.38 -10.45
CA ASP A 177 0.66 17.22 -11.59
C ASP A 177 -0.72 16.87 -12.18
N LEU A 178 -1.41 15.83 -11.67
CA LEU A 178 -2.72 15.45 -12.19
C LEU A 178 -3.79 16.38 -11.60
N THR A 179 -4.57 17.00 -12.46
CA THR A 179 -5.69 17.82 -12.00
C THR A 179 -6.79 16.92 -11.41
N ILE A 180 -7.66 17.48 -10.58
CA ILE A 180 -8.76 16.72 -9.96
C ILE A 180 -9.68 16.08 -11.02
N GLU A 181 -9.77 16.66 -12.21
CA GLU A 181 -10.47 16.14 -13.39
C GLU A 181 -9.87 14.82 -13.91
N GLU A 182 -8.53 14.72 -13.94
CA GLU A 182 -7.82 13.53 -14.40
C GLU A 182 -7.89 12.40 -13.37
N VAL A 183 -7.86 12.78 -12.08
CA VAL A 183 -8.11 11.84 -10.97
C VAL A 183 -9.54 11.32 -11.04
N TYR A 184 -10.53 12.19 -11.26
CA TYR A 184 -11.93 11.78 -11.43
C TYR A 184 -12.15 10.86 -12.63
N SER A 185 -11.45 11.12 -13.73
CA SER A 185 -11.55 10.28 -14.93
C SER A 185 -11.02 8.87 -14.72
N SER A 186 -10.01 8.73 -13.84
CA SER A 186 -9.36 7.46 -13.54
C SER A 186 -10.01 6.72 -12.37
N ASP A 187 -10.41 7.44 -11.32
CA ASP A 187 -10.93 6.92 -10.06
C ASP A 187 -12.02 7.83 -9.46
N PRO A 188 -13.26 7.75 -10.00
CA PRO A 188 -14.40 8.52 -9.49
C PRO A 188 -14.74 8.21 -8.02
N SER A 189 -14.51 6.96 -7.58
CA SER A 189 -14.82 6.51 -6.23
C SER A 189 -13.92 7.17 -5.20
N TYR A 190 -12.62 7.33 -5.50
CA TYR A 190 -11.71 8.10 -4.66
C TYR A 190 -12.13 9.57 -4.57
N CYS A 191 -12.51 10.21 -5.68
CA CYS A 191 -13.00 11.59 -5.65
C CYS A 191 -14.29 11.75 -4.83
N ARG A 192 -15.20 10.76 -4.88
CA ARG A 192 -16.42 10.72 -4.04
C ARG A 192 -16.10 10.58 -2.55
N TRP A 193 -15.14 9.72 -2.20
CA TRP A 193 -14.67 9.62 -0.82
C TRP A 193 -14.02 10.93 -0.37
N LEU A 194 -13.26 11.57 -1.25
CA LEU A 194 -12.58 12.83 -1.00
C LEU A 194 -13.57 13.99 -0.75
N SER A 195 -14.71 14.01 -1.45
CA SER A 195 -15.76 15.03 -1.26
C SER A 195 -16.49 14.92 0.09
N HIS A 196 -16.45 13.76 0.74
CA HIS A 196 -17.03 13.58 2.08
C HIS A 196 -16.05 13.90 3.22
N GLN A 197 -14.82 14.31 2.91
CA GLN A 197 -13.84 14.70 3.93
C GLN A 197 -14.11 16.13 4.42
N ASN A 198 -14.06 16.34 5.74
CA ASN A 198 -14.23 17.66 6.39
C ASN A 198 -13.12 18.69 6.04
N ARG A 199 -12.22 18.39 5.10
CA ARG A 199 -11.09 19.24 4.71
C ARG A 199 -11.39 20.16 3.52
N PHE A 200 -12.52 19.99 2.83
CA PHE A 200 -12.90 20.74 1.62
C PHE A 200 -14.18 21.57 1.82
N THR A 201 -14.25 22.31 2.92
CA THR A 201 -15.43 23.12 3.27
C THR A 201 -15.45 24.52 2.65
N ASP A 202 -14.31 24.99 2.13
CA ASP A 202 -14.20 26.32 1.49
C ASP A 202 -14.47 26.23 -0.02
N LEU A 203 -15.76 26.24 -0.36
CA LEU A 203 -16.23 26.21 -1.76
C LEU A 203 -15.93 27.50 -2.53
N GLU A 204 -15.57 28.60 -1.87
CA GLU A 204 -15.33 29.88 -2.54
C GLU A 204 -13.89 29.99 -3.07
N ASN A 205 -12.92 29.44 -2.34
CA ASN A 205 -11.50 29.62 -2.66
C ASN A 205 -10.78 28.35 -3.16
N ASP A 206 -11.38 27.17 -3.05
CA ASP A 206 -10.75 25.91 -3.47
C ASP A 206 -11.35 25.35 -4.78
N PRO A 207 -10.59 25.38 -5.90
CA PRO A 207 -11.02 24.81 -7.18
C PRO A 207 -11.34 23.32 -7.12
N ILE A 208 -10.67 22.56 -6.23
CA ILE A 208 -10.90 21.13 -6.03
C ILE A 208 -12.25 20.94 -5.32
N ALA A 209 -12.54 21.75 -4.30
CA ALA A 209 -13.82 21.70 -3.59
C ALA A 209 -14.99 22.05 -4.53
N GLN A 210 -14.84 23.07 -5.38
CA GLN A 210 -15.84 23.43 -6.40
C GLN A 210 -16.07 22.31 -7.42
N PHE A 211 -15.00 21.69 -7.90
CA PHE A 211 -15.10 20.57 -8.83
C PHE A 211 -15.82 19.38 -8.20
N LEU A 212 -15.40 18.99 -6.99
CA LEU A 212 -16.02 17.88 -6.26
C LEU A 212 -17.49 18.16 -5.94
N HIS A 213 -17.84 19.38 -5.54
CA HIS A 213 -19.23 19.77 -5.30
C HIS A 213 -20.06 19.76 -6.59
N THR A 214 -19.49 20.15 -7.73
CA THR A 214 -20.17 20.06 -9.04
C THR A 214 -20.46 18.60 -9.42
N LYS A 215 -19.62 17.65 -9.01
CA LYS A 215 -19.79 16.22 -9.35
C LYS A 215 -20.64 15.45 -8.34
N PHE A 216 -20.53 15.77 -7.05
CA PHE A 216 -21.09 14.99 -5.94
C PHE A 216 -21.98 15.82 -4.99
N GLY A 217 -22.29 17.08 -5.30
CA GLY A 217 -23.11 17.93 -4.43
C GLY A 217 -24.55 17.41 -4.21
N ASN A 218 -25.03 16.57 -5.12
CA ASN A 218 -26.33 15.87 -5.03
C ASN A 218 -26.14 14.37 -4.75
N ASP A 219 -25.02 13.97 -4.17
CA ASP A 219 -24.75 12.59 -3.82
C ASP A 219 -25.64 12.14 -2.64
N ASP A 220 -26.30 11.00 -2.80
CA ASP A 220 -27.27 10.46 -1.85
C ASP A 220 -26.68 9.34 -0.96
N GLY A 221 -25.37 9.12 -1.07
CA GLY A 221 -24.62 8.10 -0.33
C GLY A 221 -24.88 6.65 -0.79
N SER A 222 -25.82 6.41 -1.71
CA SER A 222 -26.13 5.05 -2.19
C SER A 222 -25.09 4.53 -3.19
N PHE A 223 -25.14 3.24 -3.50
CA PHE A 223 -24.15 2.60 -4.38
C PHE A 223 -24.01 3.33 -5.72
N MET A 224 -22.78 3.68 -6.12
CA MET A 224 -22.50 4.37 -7.38
C MET A 224 -22.09 3.37 -8.46
N MET A 225 -22.77 3.42 -9.60
CA MET A 225 -22.43 2.62 -10.77
C MET A 225 -21.08 3.07 -11.34
N THR A 226 -20.15 2.13 -11.50
CA THR A 226 -18.81 2.40 -12.05
C THR A 226 -18.68 1.99 -13.53
N TRP A 227 -19.74 1.41 -14.09
CA TRP A 227 -19.81 0.87 -15.45
C TRP A 227 -21.22 1.05 -16.06
N ASP A 228 -21.35 0.72 -17.35
CA ASP A 228 -22.59 0.80 -18.15
C ASP A 228 -23.15 2.23 -18.40
N LYS A 229 -24.36 2.31 -18.97
CA LYS A 229 -25.11 3.52 -19.34
C LYS A 229 -25.33 4.51 -18.19
N TYR A 230 -25.28 4.05 -16.94
CA TYR A 230 -25.43 4.90 -15.75
C TYR A 230 -24.14 5.07 -14.95
N LYS A 231 -22.98 4.92 -15.59
CA LYS A 231 -21.69 5.22 -14.95
C LYS A 231 -21.71 6.59 -14.27
N ASN A 232 -21.21 6.63 -13.02
CA ASN A 232 -21.16 7.77 -12.11
C ASN A 232 -22.53 8.27 -11.62
N ARG A 233 -23.59 7.46 -11.72
CA ARG A 233 -24.89 7.69 -11.07
C ARG A 233 -25.07 6.74 -9.91
N THR A 234 -25.77 7.18 -8.88
CA THR A 234 -26.14 6.33 -7.74
C THR A 234 -27.37 5.48 -8.07
N ILE A 235 -27.54 4.34 -7.41
CA ILE A 235 -28.71 3.47 -7.63
C ILE A 235 -30.04 4.15 -7.30
N LYS A 236 -30.09 5.08 -6.32
CA LYS A 236 -31.28 5.90 -6.03
C LYS A 236 -31.58 6.91 -7.14
N GLN A 237 -30.56 7.55 -7.70
CA GLN A 237 -30.71 8.40 -8.88
C GLN A 237 -31.23 7.59 -10.07
N ILE A 238 -30.69 6.39 -10.28
CA ILE A 238 -31.12 5.48 -11.35
C ILE A 238 -32.56 5.02 -11.12
N GLN A 239 -32.97 4.75 -9.88
CA GLN A 239 -34.37 4.41 -9.56
C GLN A 239 -35.34 5.50 -10.01
N THR A 240 -34.93 6.76 -9.86
CA THR A 240 -35.73 7.91 -10.26
C THR A 240 -35.79 8.09 -11.78
N ILE A 241 -34.72 7.71 -12.49
CA ILE A 241 -34.56 7.93 -13.94
C ILE A 241 -35.11 6.74 -14.76
N ASP A 242 -34.78 5.52 -14.35
CA ASP A 242 -35.11 4.26 -15.04
C ASP A 242 -35.23 3.12 -14.01
N PRO A 243 -36.38 3.00 -13.34
CA PRO A 243 -36.61 1.95 -12.36
C PRO A 243 -36.56 0.54 -12.96
N ASN A 244 -36.90 0.40 -14.26
CA ASN A 244 -36.87 -0.90 -14.95
C ASN A 244 -35.44 -1.43 -15.10
N TYR A 245 -34.44 -0.55 -15.16
CA TYR A 245 -33.05 -0.97 -15.22
C TYR A 245 -32.57 -1.60 -13.91
N LEU A 246 -33.08 -1.15 -12.76
CA LEU A 246 -32.75 -1.78 -11.47
C LEU A 246 -33.38 -3.16 -11.33
N ASP A 247 -34.62 -3.35 -11.79
CA ASP A 247 -35.26 -4.67 -11.86
C ASP A 247 -34.46 -5.63 -12.77
N TRP A 248 -33.97 -5.13 -13.91
CA TRP A 248 -33.07 -5.88 -14.77
C TRP A 248 -31.74 -6.22 -14.07
N LEU A 249 -31.10 -5.25 -13.39
CA LEU A 249 -29.86 -5.48 -12.64
C LEU A 249 -30.01 -6.54 -11.55
N SER A 250 -31.13 -6.54 -10.81
CA SER A 250 -31.41 -7.54 -9.77
C SER A 250 -31.50 -8.97 -10.33
N LYS A 251 -32.06 -9.11 -11.54
CA LYS A 251 -32.29 -10.40 -12.20
C LYS A 251 -31.11 -10.88 -13.05
N ASN A 252 -30.17 -10.00 -13.38
CA ASN A 252 -29.06 -10.30 -14.27
C ASN A 252 -28.01 -11.26 -13.65
N ASP A 253 -27.68 -12.34 -14.36
CA ASP A 253 -26.74 -13.36 -13.89
C ASP A 253 -25.29 -12.86 -13.78
N PHE A 254 -24.88 -11.90 -14.62
CA PHE A 254 -23.59 -11.24 -14.51
C PHE A 254 -23.49 -10.45 -13.19
N VAL A 255 -24.54 -9.70 -12.84
CA VAL A 255 -24.58 -8.91 -11.60
C VAL A 255 -24.60 -9.83 -10.37
N LYS A 256 -25.41 -10.90 -10.40
CA LYS A 256 -25.44 -11.94 -9.35
C LYS A 256 -24.08 -12.58 -9.10
N THR A 257 -23.33 -12.86 -10.17
CA THR A 257 -22.07 -13.61 -10.09
C THR A 257 -20.85 -12.73 -9.82
N LYS A 258 -20.81 -11.52 -10.41
CA LYS A 258 -19.62 -10.65 -10.39
C LYS A 258 -19.77 -9.44 -9.47
N HIS A 259 -20.98 -9.05 -9.11
CA HIS A 259 -21.25 -7.85 -8.31
C HIS A 259 -22.27 -8.10 -7.18
N PRO A 260 -21.97 -9.02 -6.23
CA PRO A 260 -22.89 -9.39 -5.16
C PRO A 260 -23.28 -8.19 -4.26
N LYS A 261 -22.37 -7.23 -4.06
CA LYS A 261 -22.63 -5.99 -3.30
C LYS A 261 -23.65 -5.07 -3.99
N LEU A 262 -23.48 -4.83 -5.30
CA LEU A 262 -24.46 -4.07 -6.08
C LEU A 262 -25.83 -4.75 -6.04
N LYS A 263 -25.85 -6.08 -6.15
CA LYS A 263 -27.10 -6.84 -6.07
C LYS A 263 -27.80 -6.65 -4.72
N ALA A 264 -27.10 -6.79 -3.60
CA ALA A 264 -27.69 -6.62 -2.28
C ALA A 264 -28.31 -5.23 -2.11
N GLU A 265 -27.59 -4.18 -2.52
CA GLU A 265 -28.06 -2.79 -2.46
C GLU A 265 -29.27 -2.54 -3.36
N VAL A 266 -29.29 -3.12 -4.57
CA VAL A 266 -30.44 -3.01 -5.49
C VAL A 266 -31.65 -3.78 -4.97
N ASP A 267 -31.45 -4.97 -4.40
CA ASP A 267 -32.54 -5.78 -3.84
C ASP A 267 -33.18 -5.10 -2.63
N VAL A 268 -32.39 -4.46 -1.75
CA VAL A 268 -32.88 -3.63 -0.65
C VAL A 268 -33.64 -2.41 -1.14
N LEU A 269 -33.23 -1.83 -2.28
CA LEU A 269 -33.91 -0.67 -2.86
C LEU A 269 -35.25 -1.03 -3.53
N LEU A 270 -35.43 -2.28 -3.94
CA LEU A 270 -36.61 -2.79 -4.65
C LEU A 270 -37.58 -3.57 -3.75
N SER A 271 -37.20 -3.88 -2.51
CA SER A 271 -38.06 -4.49 -1.49
C SER A 271 -39.04 -3.49 -0.88
#